data_AF-A0A812KKH6-F1
#
_entry.id   AF-A0A812KKH6-F1
#
_cell.length_a   1.000
_cell.length_b   1.000
_cell.length_c   1.000
_cell.angle_alpha   90.00
_cell.angle_beta   90.00
_cell.angle_gamma   90.00
#
_symmetry.space_group_name_H-M   'P 1'
#
loop_
_entity.id
_entity.type
_entity.pdbx_description
1 polymer ?
#
loop_
_entity_poly.entity_id
_entity_poly.type
_entity_poly.pdbx_seq_one_letter_code
_entity_poly.pdbx_strand_id
1 'polypeptide(L)'
;MGQRQVPNVTAARAQLLKPSALPVIYGHVHLAETGGSYVNRALALKYERVCGVSGYSYDAFRTNLKFEKNSLHVDTIGRSFPNHSRWMVPDRIQEEIGYEDCEYLSMDVQWQWWKRFTSWQVRVELHVPCREPVDHLLSQCNYKSRKFNCKGDLEEEIRKCLNGTIDRFDHALVQSQLFPNFNTRCFNASLSKEYVEYMGKKLQPRRFQADIAYQPLKDSKTECLLSNETARQLVEEQVAKLDYFKFCEGCLNSEQNLIPVTLPVIYGHVHMAKTGGSFVNGALALNYERVCGEKGYSYDAFQANWRYRNNKSHVDTMGEVEIGYSRQRVPAIIQEEIGHEDCDYVSLEGQWQWWKKFTSWKVRVELHVPCREPVDHLLSQCNYKSRIFNCNGNLEEEIRNCLTGLSVRFNKALVQSQLFPNFNARCFNTSRSKEYVEYMGQRLQPKRFQSKYAYRPTNKPRKKRRECLLSNTTARLLVEAQLAKIDYYDFCSGCLRSKQNLLLSV
;
A
#
# COMPACT_ATOMS: atom_id res chain seq x y z
N MET A 1 31.21 -72.07 -25.10
CA MET A 1 30.73 -71.87 -23.71
C MET A 1 30.87 -70.39 -23.39
N GLY A 2 29.77 -69.68 -23.19
CA GLY A 2 29.77 -68.25 -22.86
C GLY A 2 28.38 -67.87 -22.36
N GLN A 3 28.18 -67.93 -21.04
CA GLN A 3 26.93 -67.55 -20.40
C GLN A 3 26.79 -66.02 -20.44
N ARG A 4 25.79 -65.52 -21.17
CA ARG A 4 25.33 -64.13 -21.07
C ARG A 4 24.62 -63.95 -19.72
N GLN A 5 25.20 -63.15 -18.83
CA GLN A 5 24.51 -62.64 -17.66
C GLN A 5 23.44 -61.63 -18.09
N VAL A 6 22.19 -61.90 -17.74
CA VAL A 6 21.07 -60.97 -17.88
C VAL A 6 21.12 -60.01 -16.69
N PRO A 7 21.18 -58.67 -16.90
CA PRO A 7 21.23 -57.73 -15.80
C PRO A 7 19.91 -57.76 -15.00
N ASN A 8 20.06 -57.75 -13.68
CA ASN A 8 19.00 -57.84 -12.69
C ASN A 8 18.16 -56.54 -12.70
N VAL A 9 16.96 -56.58 -13.31
CA VAL A 9 16.07 -55.42 -13.53
C VAL A 9 15.37 -54.95 -12.23
N THR A 10 15.58 -55.63 -11.11
CA THR A 10 14.92 -55.30 -9.82
C THR A 10 15.57 -54.16 -9.03
N ALA A 11 16.74 -53.65 -9.42
CA ALA A 11 17.42 -52.57 -8.70
C ALA A 11 17.19 -51.14 -9.25
N ALA A 12 16.52 -50.99 -10.40
CA ALA A 12 16.36 -49.68 -11.07
C ALA A 12 14.99 -49.00 -10.80
N ARG A 13 14.12 -49.57 -9.96
CA ARG A 13 12.77 -49.04 -9.66
C ARG A 13 12.63 -48.42 -8.26
N ALA A 14 13.74 -48.12 -7.60
CA ALA A 14 13.80 -47.33 -6.37
C ALA A 14 14.31 -45.89 -6.62
N GLN A 15 14.10 -45.36 -7.83
CA GLN A 15 14.25 -43.94 -8.09
C GLN A 15 13.11 -43.18 -7.40
N LEU A 16 13.41 -42.67 -6.21
CA LEU A 16 12.97 -41.35 -5.73
C LEU A 16 11.53 -40.97 -6.11
N LEU A 17 10.54 -41.73 -5.61
CA LEU A 17 9.25 -41.11 -5.32
C LEU A 17 9.54 -40.08 -4.23
N LYS A 18 9.80 -38.82 -4.65
CA LYS A 18 9.74 -37.69 -3.73
C LYS A 18 8.43 -37.87 -2.97
N PRO A 19 8.45 -37.93 -1.62
CA PRO A 19 7.22 -38.07 -0.86
C PRO A 19 6.24 -37.02 -1.40
N SER A 20 5.15 -37.49 -2.01
CA SER A 20 4.17 -36.62 -2.62
C SER A 20 3.74 -35.64 -1.54
N ALA A 21 4.03 -34.35 -1.74
CA ALA A 21 3.72 -33.34 -0.76
C ALA A 21 2.24 -33.48 -0.39
N LEU A 22 1.95 -33.61 0.91
CA LEU A 22 0.57 -33.78 1.37
C LEU A 22 -0.31 -32.69 0.76
N PRO A 23 -1.53 -33.04 0.30
CA PRO A 23 -2.47 -32.07 -0.26
C PRO A 23 -2.76 -30.97 0.77
N VAL A 24 -3.02 -29.76 0.26
CA VAL A 24 -3.29 -28.58 1.08
C VAL A 24 -4.76 -28.25 1.01
N ILE A 25 -5.40 -28.12 2.17
CA ILE A 25 -6.72 -27.52 2.33
C ILE A 25 -6.54 -26.08 2.83
N TYR A 26 -7.15 -25.13 2.15
CA TYR A 26 -7.16 -23.73 2.57
C TYR A 26 -8.38 -23.47 3.45
N GLY A 27 -8.16 -23.30 4.74
CA GLY A 27 -9.22 -22.94 5.68
C GLY A 27 -9.38 -21.42 5.76
N HIS A 28 -10.59 -20.94 5.99
CA HIS A 28 -10.87 -19.54 6.27
C HIS A 28 -11.72 -19.45 7.55
N VAL A 29 -11.16 -18.80 8.57
CA VAL A 29 -11.85 -18.61 9.86
C VAL A 29 -12.93 -17.57 9.68
N HIS A 30 -14.19 -18.00 9.71
CA HIS A 30 -15.31 -17.08 9.51
C HIS A 30 -15.69 -16.40 10.82
N LEU A 31 -15.19 -15.17 10.99
CA LEU A 31 -15.66 -14.28 12.03
C LEU A 31 -16.86 -13.49 11.49
N ALA A 32 -17.87 -13.27 12.32
CA ALA A 32 -19.08 -12.60 11.87
C ALA A 32 -18.74 -11.24 11.25
N GLU A 33 -19.30 -10.99 10.05
CA GLU A 33 -19.14 -9.75 9.29
C GLU A 33 -17.68 -9.34 8.96
N THR A 34 -16.68 -10.21 9.04
CA THR A 34 -15.31 -9.91 8.56
C THR A 34 -15.14 -10.08 7.04
N GLY A 35 -16.25 -10.03 6.29
CA GLY A 35 -16.26 -10.30 4.85
C GLY A 35 -16.17 -11.78 4.48
N GLY A 36 -16.13 -12.71 5.45
CA GLY A 36 -16.01 -14.14 5.15
C GLY A 36 -17.12 -14.70 4.26
N SER A 37 -18.37 -14.25 4.43
CA SER A 37 -19.46 -14.60 3.52
C SER A 37 -19.24 -14.07 2.11
N TYR A 38 -18.73 -12.84 1.96
CA TYR A 38 -18.37 -12.29 0.66
C TYR A 38 -17.24 -13.08 0.01
N VAL A 39 -16.15 -13.34 0.74
CA VAL A 39 -14.98 -14.08 0.27
C VAL A 39 -15.39 -15.49 -0.18
N ASN A 40 -16.08 -16.24 0.67
CA ASN A 40 -16.53 -17.59 0.35
C ASN A 40 -17.42 -17.62 -0.89
N ARG A 41 -18.38 -16.68 -0.99
CA ARG A 41 -19.28 -16.59 -2.15
C ARG A 41 -18.54 -16.18 -3.43
N ALA A 42 -17.64 -15.20 -3.35
CA ALA A 42 -16.82 -14.77 -4.48
C ALA A 42 -15.91 -15.91 -4.99
N LEU A 43 -15.33 -16.69 -4.07
CA LEU A 43 -14.55 -17.86 -4.43
C LEU A 43 -15.41 -18.97 -5.03
N ALA A 44 -16.57 -19.30 -4.44
CA ALA A 44 -17.44 -20.37 -4.92
C ALA A 44 -18.02 -20.11 -6.33
N LEU A 45 -18.15 -18.84 -6.73
CA LEU A 45 -18.55 -18.47 -8.09
C LEU A 45 -17.43 -18.53 -9.11
N LYS A 46 -16.16 -18.48 -8.67
CA LYS A 46 -14.99 -18.40 -9.56
C LYS A 46 -14.17 -19.68 -9.61
N TYR A 47 -14.19 -20.48 -8.54
CA TYR A 47 -13.31 -21.64 -8.37
C TYR A 47 -14.09 -22.92 -7.99
N GLU A 48 -13.57 -24.06 -8.45
CA GLU A 48 -14.06 -25.39 -8.09
C GLU A 48 -13.64 -25.75 -6.65
N ARG A 49 -14.33 -26.72 -6.04
CA ARG A 49 -13.95 -27.30 -4.72
C ARG A 49 -13.85 -26.29 -3.57
N VAL A 50 -14.63 -25.22 -3.66
CA VAL A 50 -14.90 -24.27 -2.57
C VAL A 50 -16.11 -24.76 -1.79
N CYS A 51 -15.98 -24.89 -0.48
CA CYS A 51 -17.05 -25.36 0.41
C CYS A 51 -17.21 -24.37 1.57
N GLY A 52 -18.45 -24.06 1.92
CA GLY A 52 -18.72 -23.15 3.03
C GLY A 52 -20.18 -22.75 3.15
N VAL A 53 -20.50 -22.14 4.30
CA VAL A 53 -21.87 -21.79 4.70
C VAL A 53 -22.51 -20.79 3.74
N SER A 54 -21.75 -19.88 3.14
CA SER A 54 -22.26 -18.80 2.26
C SER A 54 -22.11 -19.10 0.76
N GLY A 55 -21.64 -20.29 0.40
CA GLY A 55 -21.27 -20.63 -0.96
C GLY A 55 -20.53 -21.97 -1.04
N TYR A 56 -21.14 -22.92 -1.76
CA TYR A 56 -20.57 -24.22 -2.06
C TYR A 56 -20.46 -24.33 -3.58
N SER A 57 -19.26 -24.52 -4.13
CA SER A 57 -18.99 -24.54 -5.59
C SER A 57 -19.80 -25.62 -6.33
N TYR A 58 -20.00 -26.78 -5.70
CA TYR A 58 -20.82 -27.89 -6.23
C TYR A 58 -22.31 -27.51 -6.36
N ASP A 59 -22.85 -26.72 -5.42
CA ASP A 59 -24.25 -26.28 -5.41
C ASP A 59 -24.46 -24.94 -6.11
N ALA A 60 -23.50 -24.01 -6.09
CA ALA A 60 -23.66 -22.66 -6.61
C ALA A 60 -24.05 -22.63 -8.10
N PHE A 61 -23.82 -23.71 -8.87
CA PHE A 61 -24.38 -23.83 -10.22
C PHE A 61 -25.81 -24.38 -10.26
N ARG A 62 -26.03 -25.55 -9.65
CA ARG A 62 -27.33 -26.26 -9.73
C ARG A 62 -28.42 -25.59 -8.92
N THR A 63 -28.04 -25.00 -7.79
CA THR A 63 -28.90 -24.25 -6.88
C THR A 63 -29.19 -22.88 -7.52
N ASN A 64 -28.21 -22.08 -7.93
CA ASN A 64 -28.50 -20.76 -8.55
C ASN A 64 -29.36 -20.86 -9.84
N LEU A 65 -29.16 -21.88 -10.70
CA LEU A 65 -29.97 -22.08 -11.92
C LEU A 65 -31.41 -22.56 -11.65
N LYS A 66 -31.64 -23.36 -10.59
CA LYS A 66 -33.00 -23.78 -10.21
C LYS A 66 -33.75 -22.69 -9.44
N PHE A 67 -33.03 -21.89 -8.65
CA PHE A 67 -33.61 -20.85 -7.80
C PHE A 67 -33.95 -19.54 -8.56
N GLU A 68 -33.31 -19.24 -9.70
CA GLU A 68 -33.74 -18.14 -10.58
C GLU A 68 -35.02 -18.44 -11.37
N LYS A 69 -35.33 -19.73 -11.63
CA LYS A 69 -36.48 -20.13 -12.46
C LYS A 69 -37.77 -20.43 -11.70
N ASN A 70 -37.70 -20.77 -10.42
CA ASN A 70 -38.87 -21.12 -9.61
C ASN A 70 -38.97 -20.24 -8.35
N SER A 71 -39.81 -19.21 -8.40
CA SER A 71 -40.19 -18.35 -7.28
C SER A 71 -41.08 -19.04 -6.23
N LEU A 72 -41.05 -20.37 -6.14
CA LEU A 72 -41.76 -21.18 -5.15
C LEU A 72 -40.77 -22.07 -4.42
N HIS A 73 -40.42 -21.65 -3.19
CA HIS A 73 -39.58 -22.39 -2.27
C HIS A 73 -40.32 -23.61 -1.72
N VAL A 74 -40.10 -24.76 -2.35
CA VAL A 74 -40.53 -26.06 -1.84
C VAL A 74 -39.29 -26.92 -1.70
N ASP A 75 -38.84 -27.11 -0.46
CA ASP A 75 -37.91 -28.18 -0.14
C ASP A 75 -38.66 -29.52 -0.23
N THR A 76 -37.92 -30.62 -0.38
CA THR A 76 -38.40 -32.01 -0.50
C THR A 76 -39.25 -32.50 0.69
N ILE A 77 -39.44 -31.66 1.72
CA ILE A 77 -40.25 -31.89 2.94
C ILE A 77 -41.37 -30.83 3.10
N GLY A 78 -41.64 -29.99 2.10
CA GLY A 78 -42.85 -29.15 2.06
C GLY A 78 -42.95 -28.05 3.12
N ARG A 79 -41.85 -27.61 3.74
CA ARG A 79 -41.84 -26.45 4.65
C ARG A 79 -41.16 -25.26 3.99
N SER A 80 -41.95 -24.27 3.60
CA SER A 80 -41.43 -22.96 3.21
C SER A 80 -40.91 -22.24 4.47
N PHE A 81 -39.64 -21.83 4.49
CA PHE A 81 -39.13 -20.88 5.47
C PHE A 81 -39.12 -19.48 4.84
N PRO A 82 -40.13 -18.63 5.09
CA PRO A 82 -40.31 -17.39 4.33
C PRO A 82 -39.26 -16.31 4.62
N ASN A 83 -38.35 -16.53 5.56
CA ASN A 83 -37.42 -15.50 6.06
C ASN A 83 -35.98 -16.01 6.30
N HIS A 84 -35.60 -17.21 5.85
CA HIS A 84 -34.21 -17.65 5.93
C HIS A 84 -33.43 -17.17 4.71
N SER A 85 -32.37 -16.42 5.00
CA SER A 85 -31.47 -15.74 4.09
C SER A 85 -31.02 -16.65 2.96
N ARG A 86 -31.20 -16.13 1.74
CA ARG A 86 -30.85 -16.76 0.47
C ARG A 86 -29.42 -17.33 0.51
N TRP A 87 -29.24 -18.57 0.05
CA TRP A 87 -27.96 -19.21 -0.34
C TRP A 87 -27.10 -19.94 0.71
N MET A 88 -27.60 -20.24 1.92
CA MET A 88 -26.83 -21.04 2.89
C MET A 88 -27.07 -22.54 2.74
N VAL A 89 -25.99 -23.34 2.76
CA VAL A 89 -26.09 -24.81 2.83
C VAL A 89 -26.21 -25.21 4.30
N PRO A 90 -27.27 -25.90 4.75
CA PRO A 90 -27.42 -26.31 6.14
C PRO A 90 -26.25 -27.21 6.60
N ASP A 91 -25.78 -27.04 7.84
CA ASP A 91 -24.64 -27.80 8.39
C ASP A 91 -24.81 -29.31 8.24
N ARG A 92 -26.03 -29.83 8.46
CA ARG A 92 -26.34 -31.26 8.29
C ARG A 92 -26.03 -31.75 6.87
N ILE A 93 -26.31 -30.95 5.86
CA ILE A 93 -26.04 -31.29 4.46
C ILE A 93 -24.55 -31.20 4.17
N GLN A 94 -23.85 -30.21 4.72
CA GLN A 94 -22.39 -30.10 4.58
C GLN A 94 -21.67 -31.32 5.20
N GLU A 95 -22.13 -31.78 6.37
CA GLU A 95 -21.61 -32.97 7.04
C GLU A 95 -21.96 -34.28 6.28
N GLU A 96 -23.09 -34.32 5.57
CA GLU A 96 -23.48 -35.47 4.73
C GLU A 96 -22.67 -35.56 3.44
N ILE A 97 -22.38 -34.41 2.80
CA ILE A 97 -21.53 -34.33 1.60
C ILE A 97 -20.08 -34.66 1.94
N GLY A 98 -19.62 -34.21 3.10
CA GLY A 98 -18.22 -34.29 3.52
C GLY A 98 -17.39 -33.10 3.06
N TYR A 99 -16.09 -33.16 3.36
CA TYR A 99 -15.11 -32.11 3.10
C TYR A 99 -13.85 -32.63 2.36
N GLU A 100 -13.85 -33.90 1.99
CA GLU A 100 -12.73 -34.64 1.38
C GLU A 100 -12.36 -34.09 0.00
N ASP A 101 -13.36 -33.59 -0.74
CA ASP A 101 -13.18 -33.01 -2.07
C ASP A 101 -13.01 -31.48 -2.04
N CYS A 102 -12.95 -30.87 -0.86
CA CYS A 102 -12.80 -29.42 -0.72
C CYS A 102 -11.33 -29.00 -0.74
N GLU A 103 -10.98 -28.04 -1.61
CA GLU A 103 -9.68 -27.36 -1.58
C GLU A 103 -9.73 -26.09 -0.72
N TYR A 104 -10.92 -25.49 -0.58
CA TYR A 104 -11.14 -24.32 0.26
C TYR A 104 -12.35 -24.51 1.17
N LEU A 105 -12.18 -24.22 2.46
CA LEU A 105 -13.20 -24.33 3.50
C LEU A 105 -13.43 -22.96 4.15
N SER A 106 -14.68 -22.46 4.15
CA SER A 106 -15.06 -21.29 4.95
C SER A 106 -16.31 -21.59 5.75
N MET A 107 -16.11 -21.94 7.00
CA MET A 107 -17.16 -22.44 7.90
C MET A 107 -17.44 -21.44 9.01
N ASP A 108 -18.73 -21.18 9.26
CA ASP A 108 -19.19 -20.44 10.44
C ASP A 108 -19.33 -21.41 11.63
N VAL A 109 -18.19 -21.80 12.21
CA VAL A 109 -18.11 -22.81 13.27
C VAL A 109 -17.16 -22.38 14.39
N GLN A 110 -17.28 -23.02 15.54
CA GLN A 110 -16.35 -22.83 16.66
C GLN A 110 -14.96 -23.37 16.31
N TRP A 111 -13.92 -22.80 16.91
CA TRP A 111 -12.52 -23.13 16.59
C TRP A 111 -12.21 -24.62 16.79
N GLN A 112 -12.87 -25.29 17.75
CA GLN A 112 -12.66 -26.71 18.03
C GLN A 112 -13.07 -27.61 16.86
N TRP A 113 -13.96 -27.14 15.98
CA TRP A 113 -14.37 -27.90 14.79
C TRP A 113 -13.18 -28.22 13.87
N TRP A 114 -12.20 -27.30 13.79
CA TRP A 114 -10.98 -27.52 13.00
C TRP A 114 -10.11 -28.69 13.48
N LYS A 115 -10.27 -29.15 14.74
CA LYS A 115 -9.56 -30.33 15.26
C LYS A 115 -9.81 -31.59 14.45
N ARG A 116 -10.89 -31.66 13.68
CA ARG A 116 -11.20 -32.81 12.83
C ARG A 116 -10.14 -33.06 11.75
N PHE A 117 -9.46 -32.02 11.29
CA PHE A 117 -8.41 -32.15 10.26
C PHE A 117 -7.06 -32.60 10.82
N THR A 118 -6.88 -32.68 12.15
CA THR A 118 -5.60 -33.16 12.72
C THR A 118 -5.38 -34.65 12.51
N SER A 119 -6.46 -35.43 12.35
CA SER A 119 -6.40 -36.85 12.01
C SER A 119 -6.31 -37.12 10.51
N TRP A 120 -6.48 -36.09 9.67
CA TRP A 120 -6.46 -36.20 8.21
C TRP A 120 -5.01 -36.14 7.70
N GLN A 121 -4.70 -36.91 6.65
CA GLN A 121 -3.39 -36.86 5.98
C GLN A 121 -3.31 -35.67 5.01
N VAL A 122 -3.59 -34.47 5.51
CA VAL A 122 -3.61 -33.21 4.75
C VAL A 122 -2.87 -32.13 5.53
N ARG A 123 -2.38 -31.12 4.83
CA ARG A 123 -1.91 -29.86 5.45
C ARG A 123 -3.04 -28.84 5.40
N VAL A 124 -3.24 -28.10 6.48
CA VAL A 124 -4.25 -27.03 6.53
C VAL A 124 -3.52 -25.69 6.56
N GLU A 125 -3.74 -24.84 5.55
CA GLU A 125 -3.32 -23.43 5.58
C GLU A 125 -4.54 -22.61 6.03
N LEU A 126 -4.56 -22.21 7.30
CA LEU A 126 -5.72 -21.56 7.91
C LEU A 126 -5.57 -20.04 7.82
N HIS A 127 -6.51 -19.38 7.14
CA HIS A 127 -6.49 -17.95 6.85
C HIS A 127 -7.44 -17.21 7.78
N VAL A 128 -6.90 -16.29 8.57
CA VAL A 128 -7.65 -15.49 9.55
C VAL A 128 -7.81 -14.07 9.02
N PRO A 129 -9.05 -13.61 8.74
CA PRO A 129 -9.29 -12.22 8.35
C PRO A 129 -9.12 -11.32 9.57
N CYS A 130 -8.15 -10.42 9.53
CA CYS A 130 -7.84 -9.46 10.60
C CYS A 130 -8.50 -8.11 10.36
N ARG A 131 -9.19 -7.60 11.38
CA ARG A 131 -9.93 -6.33 11.33
C ARG A 131 -9.50 -5.44 12.49
N GLU A 132 -9.71 -4.14 12.35
CA GLU A 132 -9.45 -3.17 13.41
C GLU A 132 -10.37 -3.45 14.62
N PRO A 133 -9.88 -3.40 15.89
CA PRO A 133 -10.64 -3.69 17.10
C PRO A 133 -12.05 -3.07 17.20
N VAL A 134 -12.14 -1.75 17.01
CA VAL A 134 -13.41 -1.01 17.13
C VAL A 134 -14.34 -1.42 15.99
N ASP A 135 -13.82 -1.45 14.78
CA ASP A 135 -14.58 -1.81 13.59
C ASP A 135 -15.14 -3.25 13.69
N HIS A 136 -14.34 -4.19 14.19
CA HIS A 136 -14.76 -5.55 14.46
C HIS A 136 -15.87 -5.60 15.53
N LEU A 137 -15.68 -4.93 16.68
CA LEU A 137 -16.67 -4.91 17.75
C LEU A 137 -18.02 -4.39 17.26
N LEU A 138 -18.01 -3.26 16.55
CA LEU A 138 -19.22 -2.65 16.00
C LEU A 138 -19.91 -3.58 15.00
N SER A 139 -19.12 -4.27 14.18
CA SER A 139 -19.62 -5.28 13.28
C SER A 139 -20.32 -6.44 14.02
N GLN A 140 -19.78 -6.88 15.16
CA GLN A 140 -20.42 -7.90 16.00
C GLN A 140 -21.70 -7.39 16.66
N CYS A 141 -21.72 -6.14 17.12
CA CYS A 141 -22.95 -5.52 17.63
C CYS A 141 -24.03 -5.52 16.54
N ASN A 142 -23.68 -5.09 15.32
CA ASN A 142 -24.61 -5.00 14.20
C ASN A 142 -25.14 -6.39 13.78
N TYR A 143 -24.26 -7.40 13.71
CA TYR A 143 -24.66 -8.79 13.45
C TYR A 143 -25.73 -9.28 14.44
N LYS A 144 -25.61 -8.88 15.71
CA LYS A 144 -26.58 -9.19 16.76
C LYS A 144 -27.79 -8.26 16.82
N SER A 145 -27.93 -7.35 15.84
CA SER A 145 -28.95 -6.30 15.83
C SER A 145 -28.95 -5.45 17.10
N ARG A 146 -27.76 -5.17 17.66
CA ARG A 146 -27.56 -4.36 18.87
C ARG A 146 -26.94 -3.01 18.52
N LYS A 147 -27.41 -1.96 19.19
CA LYS A 147 -26.76 -0.64 19.18
C LYS A 147 -25.78 -0.57 20.33
N PHE A 148 -24.52 -0.22 20.06
CA PHE A 148 -23.51 -0.04 21.09
C PHE A 148 -23.79 1.23 21.89
N ASN A 149 -23.96 1.12 23.21
CA ASN A 149 -24.27 2.27 24.07
C ASN A 149 -23.01 2.88 24.71
N CYS A 150 -22.44 3.92 24.10
CA CYS A 150 -21.26 4.60 24.65
C CYS A 150 -21.48 5.35 25.98
N LYS A 151 -22.72 5.46 26.48
CA LYS A 151 -23.03 6.08 27.78
C LYS A 151 -23.24 5.04 28.90
N GLY A 152 -23.27 3.76 28.55
CA GLY A 152 -23.44 2.67 29.50
C GLY A 152 -22.12 2.22 30.11
N ASP A 153 -22.16 1.10 30.84
CA ASP A 153 -20.97 0.35 31.22
C ASP A 153 -20.33 -0.23 29.96
N LEU A 154 -19.19 0.34 29.56
CA LEU A 154 -18.51 0.00 28.31
C LEU A 154 -18.03 -1.45 28.30
N GLU A 155 -17.61 -2.01 29.45
CA GLU A 155 -17.14 -3.39 29.52
C GLU A 155 -18.29 -4.37 29.29
N GLU A 156 -19.44 -4.11 29.91
CA GLU A 156 -20.65 -4.90 29.71
C GLU A 156 -21.21 -4.78 28.28
N GLU A 157 -21.14 -3.59 27.67
CA GLU A 157 -21.52 -3.40 26.25
C GLU A 157 -20.59 -4.13 25.29
N ILE A 158 -19.27 -4.11 25.54
CA ILE A 158 -18.28 -4.88 24.78
C ILE A 158 -18.61 -6.38 24.89
N ARG A 159 -18.83 -6.88 26.11
CA ARG A 159 -19.16 -8.30 26.36
C ARG A 159 -20.43 -8.72 25.63
N LYS A 160 -21.49 -7.90 25.67
CA LYS A 160 -22.74 -8.14 24.94
C LYS A 160 -22.50 -8.28 23.43
N CYS A 161 -21.69 -7.40 22.86
CA CYS A 161 -21.38 -7.43 21.44
C CYS A 161 -20.47 -8.60 21.06
N LEU A 162 -19.55 -9.03 21.92
CA LEU A 162 -18.62 -10.12 21.60
C LEU A 162 -19.10 -11.53 21.95
N ASN A 163 -20.09 -11.69 22.83
CA ASN A 163 -20.58 -12.98 23.31
C ASN A 163 -20.86 -14.03 22.19
N GLY A 164 -20.18 -15.18 22.19
CA GLY A 164 -20.34 -16.24 21.18
C GLY A 164 -19.52 -16.04 19.88
N THR A 165 -18.83 -14.91 19.72
CA THR A 165 -17.89 -14.70 18.61
C THR A 165 -16.46 -15.10 18.99
N ILE A 166 -16.14 -14.99 20.28
CA ILE A 166 -14.83 -15.32 20.85
C ILE A 166 -14.52 -16.82 20.63
N ASP A 167 -15.56 -17.67 20.54
CA ASP A 167 -15.39 -19.12 20.37
C ASP A 167 -15.02 -19.54 18.94
N ARG A 168 -14.91 -18.61 17.99
CA ARG A 168 -14.58 -18.91 16.59
C ARG A 168 -13.09 -18.91 16.30
N PHE A 169 -12.27 -18.29 17.15
CA PHE A 169 -10.81 -18.30 17.05
C PHE A 169 -10.19 -18.45 18.44
N ASP A 170 -9.19 -19.31 18.55
CA ASP A 170 -8.41 -19.51 19.76
C ASP A 170 -6.93 -19.59 19.38
N HIS A 171 -6.04 -19.07 20.24
CA HIS A 171 -4.61 -19.09 19.98
C HIS A 171 -4.05 -20.51 19.84
N ALA A 172 -4.74 -21.53 20.37
CA ALA A 172 -4.44 -22.93 20.17
C ALA A 172 -4.33 -23.31 18.68
N LEU A 173 -5.09 -22.69 17.77
CA LEU A 173 -5.01 -22.93 16.31
C LEU A 173 -3.65 -22.52 15.71
N VAL A 174 -2.86 -21.72 16.41
CA VAL A 174 -1.53 -21.27 15.99
C VAL A 174 -0.43 -22.12 16.65
N GLN A 175 -0.77 -22.91 17.68
CA GLN A 175 0.19 -23.75 18.40
C GLN A 175 0.45 -25.05 17.65
N SER A 176 1.62 -25.17 17.04
CA SER A 176 2.04 -26.36 16.27
C SER A 176 2.04 -27.65 17.09
N GLN A 177 2.14 -27.58 18.42
CA GLN A 177 2.03 -28.76 19.29
C GLN A 177 0.63 -29.37 19.30
N LEU A 178 -0.42 -28.52 19.20
CA LEU A 178 -1.81 -28.96 19.21
C LEU A 178 -2.34 -29.23 17.80
N PHE A 179 -1.79 -28.53 16.80
CA PHE A 179 -2.19 -28.62 15.40
C PHE A 179 -0.96 -28.73 14.49
N PRO A 180 -0.27 -29.88 14.48
CA PRO A 180 1.03 -30.02 13.80
C PRO A 180 0.95 -29.92 12.28
N ASN A 181 -0.23 -30.13 11.68
CA ASN A 181 -0.46 -30.00 10.25
C ASN A 181 -1.05 -28.64 9.84
N PHE A 182 -1.17 -27.68 10.76
CA PHE A 182 -1.73 -26.35 10.51
C PHE A 182 -0.63 -25.32 10.25
N ASN A 183 -0.87 -24.45 9.29
CA ASN A 183 -0.10 -23.26 9.00
C ASN A 183 -1.06 -22.06 9.02
N THR A 184 -1.10 -21.35 10.14
CA THR A 184 -2.04 -20.24 10.32
C THR A 184 -1.44 -18.95 9.80
N ARG A 185 -2.19 -18.27 8.94
CA ARG A 185 -1.83 -17.02 8.25
C ARG A 185 -2.96 -16.02 8.38
N CYS A 186 -2.69 -14.75 8.07
CA CYS A 186 -3.69 -13.70 8.16
C CYS A 186 -3.70 -12.80 6.94
N PHE A 187 -4.72 -11.96 6.84
CA PHE A 187 -4.80 -10.86 5.89
C PHE A 187 -5.69 -9.76 6.46
N ASN A 188 -5.54 -8.52 5.99
CA ASN A 188 -6.46 -7.44 6.38
C ASN A 188 -7.83 -7.67 5.73
N ALA A 189 -8.90 -7.75 6.51
CA ALA A 189 -10.26 -8.02 6.06
C ALA A 189 -10.78 -6.97 5.04
N SER A 190 -10.28 -5.73 5.12
CA SER A 190 -10.58 -4.69 4.12
C SER A 190 -10.02 -5.00 2.72
N LEU A 191 -9.01 -5.89 2.63
CA LEU A 191 -8.39 -6.36 1.38
C LEU A 191 -9.01 -7.68 0.89
N SER A 192 -10.32 -7.86 1.11
CA SER A 192 -11.03 -9.07 0.70
C SER A 192 -10.99 -9.31 -0.81
N LYS A 193 -10.85 -8.26 -1.62
CA LYS A 193 -10.74 -8.39 -3.09
C LYS A 193 -9.38 -8.96 -3.48
N GLU A 194 -8.31 -8.38 -2.95
CA GLU A 194 -6.93 -8.82 -3.12
C GLU A 194 -6.75 -10.26 -2.60
N TYR A 195 -7.49 -10.63 -1.55
CA TYR A 195 -7.52 -11.98 -1.03
C TYR A 195 -8.14 -12.98 -2.02
N VAL A 196 -9.26 -12.61 -2.65
CA VAL A 196 -9.88 -13.44 -3.70
C VAL A 196 -8.94 -13.62 -4.89
N GLU A 197 -8.20 -12.58 -5.27
CA GLU A 197 -7.17 -12.65 -6.32
C GLU A 197 -5.97 -13.52 -5.91
N TYR A 198 -5.53 -13.41 -4.64
CA TYR A 198 -4.50 -14.25 -4.06
C TYR A 198 -4.89 -15.74 -4.14
N MET A 199 -6.11 -16.06 -3.69
CA MET A 199 -6.63 -17.43 -3.72
C MET A 199 -6.85 -17.94 -5.14
N GLY A 200 -7.13 -17.07 -6.10
CA GLY A 200 -7.25 -17.44 -7.51
C GLY A 200 -5.99 -18.03 -8.14
N LYS A 201 -4.83 -17.76 -7.55
CA LYS A 201 -3.55 -18.38 -7.96
C LYS A 201 -3.39 -19.79 -7.41
N LYS A 202 -4.20 -20.19 -6.44
CA LYS A 202 -4.10 -21.46 -5.70
C LYS A 202 -5.22 -22.43 -6.02
N LEU A 203 -6.40 -21.92 -6.37
CA LEU A 203 -7.59 -22.73 -6.63
C LEU A 203 -7.81 -22.95 -8.12
N GLN A 204 -8.45 -24.06 -8.47
CA GLN A 204 -8.81 -24.32 -9.87
C GLN A 204 -9.97 -23.45 -10.32
N PRO A 205 -9.83 -22.68 -11.42
CA PRO A 205 -10.92 -21.85 -11.95
C PRO A 205 -12.04 -22.70 -12.51
N ARG A 206 -13.27 -22.22 -12.35
CA ARG A 206 -14.46 -22.83 -12.97
C ARG A 206 -14.48 -22.54 -14.46
N ARG A 207 -15.15 -23.43 -15.20
CA ARG A 207 -15.44 -23.23 -16.63
C ARG A 207 -16.32 -22.00 -16.88
N PHE A 208 -17.25 -21.74 -15.96
CA PHE A 208 -18.11 -20.55 -15.98
C PHE A 208 -17.88 -19.76 -14.70
N GLN A 209 -17.48 -18.51 -14.87
CA GLN A 209 -17.24 -17.58 -13.78
C GLN A 209 -18.33 -16.52 -13.76
N ALA A 210 -18.79 -16.16 -12.57
CA ALA A 210 -19.66 -15.02 -12.36
C ALA A 210 -18.96 -14.02 -11.44
N ASP A 211 -19.07 -12.74 -11.76
CA ASP A 211 -18.63 -11.68 -10.86
C ASP A 211 -19.76 -11.32 -9.89
N ILE A 212 -19.38 -11.10 -8.63
CA ILE A 212 -20.24 -10.45 -7.65
C ILE A 212 -19.86 -8.98 -7.59
N ALA A 213 -20.86 -8.10 -7.64
CA ALA A 213 -20.66 -6.72 -7.24
C ALA A 213 -20.24 -6.70 -5.76
N TYR A 214 -19.01 -6.23 -5.50
CA TYR A 214 -18.54 -5.99 -4.15
C TYR A 214 -19.50 -5.03 -3.46
N GLN A 215 -20.18 -5.53 -2.44
CA GLN A 215 -20.92 -4.66 -1.53
C GLN A 215 -19.95 -4.35 -0.39
N PRO A 216 -19.45 -3.10 -0.28
CA PRO A 216 -18.68 -2.71 0.89
C PRO A 216 -19.52 -3.03 2.13
N LEU A 217 -18.85 -3.53 3.16
CA LEU A 217 -19.47 -3.75 4.47
C LEU A 217 -20.19 -2.45 4.82
N LYS A 218 -21.50 -2.52 5.10
CA LYS A 218 -22.24 -1.32 5.48
C LYS A 218 -21.56 -0.72 6.71
N ASP A 219 -21.13 0.52 6.60
CA ASP A 219 -20.69 1.29 7.77
C ASP A 219 -21.81 1.24 8.80
N SER A 220 -21.61 0.46 9.86
CA SER A 220 -22.55 0.41 10.96
C SER A 220 -22.53 1.79 11.61
N LYS A 221 -23.61 2.55 11.43
CA LYS A 221 -23.82 3.85 12.05
C LYS A 221 -23.80 3.70 13.57
N THR A 222 -22.63 3.90 14.15
CA THR A 222 -22.43 4.10 15.59
C THR A 222 -21.54 5.32 15.74
N GLU A 223 -22.15 6.49 15.52
CA GLU A 223 -21.50 7.81 15.64
C GLU A 223 -20.80 8.00 16.99
N CYS A 224 -21.23 7.30 18.06
CA CYS A 224 -20.74 7.60 19.40
C CYS A 224 -19.26 7.25 19.62
N LEU A 225 -18.74 6.13 19.08
CA LEU A 225 -17.31 5.80 19.18
C LEU A 225 -16.44 6.67 18.25
N LEU A 226 -17.02 7.22 17.19
CA LEU A 226 -16.35 8.19 16.33
C LEU A 226 -16.27 9.59 16.98
N SER A 227 -17.25 9.93 17.83
CA SER A 227 -17.32 11.23 18.51
C SER A 227 -16.69 11.25 19.91
N ASN A 228 -16.42 10.10 20.53
CA ASN A 228 -15.92 9.98 21.90
C ASN A 228 -14.60 9.19 21.94
N GLU A 229 -13.49 9.92 21.86
CA GLU A 229 -12.14 9.36 21.82
C GLU A 229 -11.79 8.54 23.07
N THR A 230 -12.27 8.94 24.26
CA THR A 230 -12.01 8.19 25.50
C THR A 230 -12.71 6.83 25.50
N ALA A 231 -13.98 6.78 25.06
CA ALA A 231 -14.71 5.52 24.93
C ALA A 231 -14.06 4.62 23.87
N ARG A 232 -13.59 5.20 22.76
CA ARG A 232 -12.87 4.50 21.71
C ARG A 232 -11.58 3.86 22.23
N GLN A 233 -10.74 4.60 22.94
CA GLN A 233 -9.48 4.09 23.50
C GLN A 233 -9.72 2.95 24.49
N LEU A 234 -10.74 3.06 25.35
CA LEU A 234 -11.08 1.98 26.28
C LEU A 234 -11.54 0.73 25.54
N VAL A 235 -12.36 0.90 24.49
CA VAL A 235 -12.78 -0.21 23.61
C VAL A 235 -11.58 -0.86 22.94
N GLU A 236 -10.68 -0.07 22.34
CA GLU A 236 -9.46 -0.56 21.71
C GLU A 236 -8.62 -1.37 22.71
N GLU A 237 -8.41 -0.85 23.92
CA GLU A 237 -7.64 -1.53 24.97
C GLU A 237 -8.26 -2.85 25.41
N GLN A 238 -9.58 -2.89 25.63
CA GLN A 238 -10.27 -4.09 26.10
C GLN A 238 -10.36 -5.15 25.00
N VAL A 239 -10.65 -4.74 23.77
CA VAL A 239 -10.78 -5.64 22.62
C VAL A 239 -9.40 -6.21 22.24
N ALA A 240 -8.33 -5.42 22.33
CA ALA A 240 -6.96 -5.87 22.08
C ALA A 240 -6.49 -7.01 23.01
N LYS A 241 -7.12 -7.21 24.18
CA LYS A 241 -6.80 -8.30 25.11
C LYS A 241 -7.24 -9.67 24.62
N LEU A 242 -8.12 -9.76 23.62
CA LEU A 242 -8.59 -11.03 23.08
C LEU A 242 -7.54 -11.68 22.18
N ASP A 243 -7.47 -13.00 22.20
CA ASP A 243 -6.44 -13.77 21.50
C ASP A 243 -6.45 -13.57 19.98
N TYR A 244 -7.63 -13.33 19.39
CA TYR A 244 -7.76 -12.96 17.98
C TYR A 244 -7.00 -11.68 17.63
N PHE A 245 -7.11 -10.62 18.44
CA PHE A 245 -6.44 -9.35 18.15
C PHE A 245 -4.94 -9.41 18.41
N LYS A 246 -4.52 -10.10 19.48
CA LYS A 246 -3.08 -10.38 19.71
C LYS A 246 -2.45 -11.11 18.53
N PHE A 247 -3.14 -12.11 17.99
CA PHE A 247 -2.70 -12.81 16.80
C PHE A 247 -2.64 -11.88 15.58
N CYS A 248 -3.70 -11.09 15.35
CA CYS A 248 -3.78 -10.20 14.19
C CYS A 248 -2.72 -9.08 14.20
N GLU A 249 -2.43 -8.49 15.34
CA GLU A 249 -1.39 -7.46 15.49
C GLU A 249 -0.01 -8.02 15.13
N GLY A 250 0.35 -9.19 15.66
CA GLY A 250 1.61 -9.85 15.33
C GLY A 250 1.67 -10.31 13.87
N CYS A 251 0.58 -10.91 13.38
CA CYS A 251 0.56 -11.53 12.06
C CYS A 251 0.53 -10.51 10.91
N LEU A 252 -0.22 -9.40 11.03
CA LEU A 252 -0.29 -8.40 9.95
C LEU A 252 1.06 -7.72 9.67
N ASN A 253 1.94 -7.71 10.67
CA ASN A 253 3.28 -7.15 10.63
C ASN A 253 4.38 -8.19 10.33
N SER A 254 4.03 -9.42 10.00
CA SER A 254 4.97 -10.52 9.79
C SER A 254 4.84 -11.16 8.40
N GLU A 255 5.72 -12.12 8.10
CA GLU A 255 5.70 -12.88 6.84
C GLU A 255 4.46 -13.79 6.68
N GLN A 256 3.70 -13.96 7.76
CA GLN A 256 2.45 -14.70 7.82
C GLN A 256 1.26 -13.91 7.24
N ASN A 257 1.44 -12.61 6.97
CA ASN A 257 0.46 -11.81 6.24
C ASN A 257 0.43 -12.21 4.76
N LEU A 258 -0.66 -12.82 4.32
CA LEU A 258 -0.90 -13.30 2.95
C LEU A 258 -0.90 -12.16 1.93
N ILE A 259 -1.38 -11.00 2.37
CA ILE A 259 -1.51 -9.79 1.57
C ILE A 259 -0.84 -8.73 2.41
N PRO A 260 0.52 -8.64 2.37
CA PRO A 260 1.20 -7.55 3.04
C PRO A 260 0.50 -6.29 2.60
N VAL A 261 -0.06 -5.55 3.57
CA VAL A 261 -0.68 -4.26 3.29
C VAL A 261 0.48 -3.42 2.81
N THR A 262 0.68 -3.37 1.49
CA THR A 262 1.55 -2.37 0.91
C THR A 262 0.75 -1.09 1.09
N LEU A 263 0.96 -0.45 2.24
CA LEU A 263 0.42 0.86 2.50
C LEU A 263 0.67 1.68 1.23
N PRO A 264 -0.35 2.39 0.72
CA PRO A 264 -0.20 3.23 -0.45
C PRO A 264 1.08 4.05 -0.31
N VAL A 265 1.89 4.06 -1.36
CA VAL A 265 3.15 4.80 -1.36
C VAL A 265 2.88 6.16 -1.96
N ILE A 266 3.05 7.20 -1.17
CA ILE A 266 3.18 8.55 -1.69
C ILE A 266 4.65 8.77 -2.01
N TYR A 267 4.93 9.10 -3.27
CA TYR A 267 6.27 9.46 -3.71
C TYR A 267 6.49 10.95 -3.47
N GLY A 268 7.22 11.28 -2.40
CA GLY A 268 7.62 12.64 -2.11
C GLY A 268 8.85 13.02 -2.93
N HIS A 269 8.95 14.27 -3.38
CA HIS A 269 10.16 14.80 -4.00
C HIS A 269 10.51 16.14 -3.35
N VAL A 270 11.67 16.17 -2.68
CA VAL A 270 12.18 17.38 -2.03
C VAL A 270 12.67 18.33 -3.12
N HIS A 271 11.93 19.41 -3.36
CA HIS A 271 12.25 20.33 -4.45
C HIS A 271 13.39 21.27 -4.06
N MET A 272 14.63 20.80 -4.22
CA MET A 272 15.81 21.61 -3.93
C MET A 272 16.04 22.69 -4.99
N ALA A 273 16.45 23.88 -4.55
CA ALA A 273 16.72 24.98 -5.46
C ALA A 273 17.83 24.57 -6.45
N LYS A 274 17.59 24.74 -7.76
CA LYS A 274 18.58 24.47 -8.81
C LYS A 274 19.03 23.00 -8.92
N THR A 275 18.15 22.05 -8.61
CA THR A 275 18.39 20.61 -8.87
C THR A 275 17.53 20.05 -10.01
N GLY A 276 16.86 20.93 -10.78
CA GLY A 276 16.00 20.49 -11.89
C GLY A 276 14.58 20.11 -11.49
N GLY A 277 14.17 20.32 -10.24
CA GLY A 277 12.84 19.95 -9.75
C GLY A 277 11.67 20.50 -10.57
N SER A 278 11.80 21.68 -11.21
CA SER A 278 10.76 22.20 -12.10
C SER A 278 10.56 21.36 -13.36
N PHE A 279 11.65 20.82 -13.91
CA PHE A 279 11.59 19.90 -15.05
C PHE A 279 10.97 18.57 -14.62
N VAL A 280 11.44 18.00 -13.51
CA VAL A 280 10.96 16.72 -12.99
C VAL A 280 9.45 16.78 -12.70
N ASN A 281 9.00 17.73 -11.88
CA ASN A 281 7.60 17.85 -11.52
C ASN A 281 6.72 18.20 -12.73
N GLY A 282 7.15 19.12 -13.60
CA GLY A 282 6.40 19.48 -14.81
C GLY A 282 6.31 18.33 -15.82
N ALA A 283 7.38 17.55 -15.99
CA ALA A 283 7.37 16.37 -16.87
C ALA A 283 6.47 15.27 -16.34
N LEU A 284 6.48 15.02 -15.02
CA LEU A 284 5.60 14.04 -14.41
C LEU A 284 4.13 14.49 -14.45
N ALA A 285 3.83 15.73 -14.04
CA ALA A 285 2.47 16.26 -14.02
C ALA A 285 1.83 16.31 -15.42
N LEU A 286 2.64 16.49 -16.47
CA LEU A 286 2.14 16.49 -17.84
C LEU A 286 1.75 15.10 -18.36
N ASN A 287 2.35 14.02 -17.83
CA ASN A 287 2.25 12.67 -18.40
C ASN A 287 1.59 11.64 -17.47
N TYR A 288 1.41 11.95 -16.19
CA TYR A 288 0.86 11.04 -15.18
C TYR A 288 -0.24 11.73 -14.34
N GLU A 289 -1.20 10.93 -13.91
CA GLU A 289 -2.30 11.34 -13.03
C GLU A 289 -1.82 11.53 -11.58
N ARG A 290 -2.60 12.24 -10.76
CA ARG A 290 -2.36 12.37 -9.31
C ARG A 290 -0.97 12.88 -8.92
N VAL A 291 -0.38 13.71 -9.78
CA VAL A 291 0.86 14.46 -9.51
C VAL A 291 0.50 15.83 -8.96
N CYS A 292 1.00 16.14 -7.77
CA CYS A 292 0.71 17.35 -7.02
C CYS A 292 2.01 18.11 -6.77
N GLY A 293 2.13 19.32 -7.30
CA GLY A 293 3.34 20.11 -7.10
C GLY A 293 3.22 21.56 -7.49
N GLU A 294 4.13 22.38 -6.96
CA GLU A 294 4.11 23.83 -7.13
C GLU A 294 4.42 24.27 -8.57
N LYS A 295 5.04 23.41 -9.39
CA LYS A 295 5.49 23.74 -10.75
C LYS A 295 4.95 22.76 -11.80
N GLY A 296 3.82 22.16 -11.49
CA GLY A 296 3.21 21.08 -12.23
C GLY A 296 2.20 20.37 -11.35
N TYR A 297 0.93 20.65 -11.58
CA TYR A 297 -0.20 19.94 -11.00
C TYR A 297 -0.90 19.18 -12.12
N SER A 298 -1.14 17.89 -11.94
CA SER A 298 -1.69 17.03 -12.98
C SER A 298 -3.03 17.57 -13.53
N TYR A 299 -3.88 18.11 -12.67
CA TYR A 299 -5.15 18.74 -13.04
C TYR A 299 -5.07 19.71 -14.24
N ASP A 300 -4.06 20.58 -14.33
CA ASP A 300 -3.99 21.64 -15.34
C ASP A 300 -2.71 21.62 -16.22
N ALA A 301 -1.77 20.71 -15.93
CA ALA A 301 -0.45 20.68 -16.55
C ALA A 301 -0.49 20.64 -18.10
N PHE A 302 -1.49 19.98 -18.70
CA PHE A 302 -1.60 19.89 -20.15
C PHE A 302 -1.93 21.24 -20.79
N GLN A 303 -2.99 21.90 -20.32
CA GLN A 303 -3.41 23.21 -20.81
C GLN A 303 -2.33 24.24 -20.52
N ALA A 304 -1.75 24.20 -19.33
CA ALA A 304 -0.60 24.99 -18.92
C ALA A 304 0.57 24.88 -19.94
N ASN A 305 1.00 23.65 -20.26
CA ASN A 305 2.07 23.40 -21.22
C ASN A 305 1.70 23.79 -22.66
N TRP A 306 0.47 23.54 -23.10
CA TRP A 306 -0.04 23.94 -24.43
C TRP A 306 -0.02 25.46 -24.61
N ARG A 307 -0.53 26.21 -23.63
CA ARG A 307 -0.58 27.66 -23.71
C ARG A 307 0.82 28.28 -23.75
N TYR A 308 1.78 27.73 -23.00
CA TYR A 308 3.18 28.18 -23.05
C TYR A 308 3.85 27.96 -24.42
N ARG A 309 3.51 26.84 -25.10
CA ARG A 309 4.05 26.56 -26.44
C ARG A 309 3.50 27.51 -27.50
N ASN A 310 2.24 27.88 -27.38
CA ASN A 310 1.54 28.67 -28.40
C ASN A 310 1.61 30.18 -28.15
N ASN A 311 1.66 30.61 -26.88
CA ASN A 311 1.81 32.00 -26.49
C ASN A 311 3.01 32.16 -25.55
N LYS A 312 4.09 32.79 -26.04
CA LYS A 312 5.27 33.12 -25.22
C LYS A 312 4.97 34.13 -24.10
N SER A 313 3.87 34.86 -24.21
CA SER A 313 3.35 35.81 -23.22
C SER A 313 2.05 35.28 -22.64
N HIS A 314 2.10 34.65 -21.47
CA HIS A 314 0.89 34.17 -20.82
C HIS A 314 0.52 35.04 -19.61
N VAL A 315 -0.72 35.51 -19.62
CA VAL A 315 -1.45 36.13 -18.51
C VAL A 315 -2.08 35.01 -17.66
N ASP A 316 -1.83 35.00 -16.35
CA ASP A 316 -2.45 34.04 -15.42
C ASP A 316 -3.89 34.48 -15.10
N THR A 317 -4.81 33.52 -14.98
CA THR A 317 -6.25 33.75 -14.81
C THR A 317 -6.67 34.34 -13.45
N MET A 318 -5.72 34.64 -12.55
CA MET A 318 -6.00 35.23 -11.24
C MET A 318 -5.35 36.60 -11.00
N GLY A 319 -5.03 37.34 -12.06
CA GLY A 319 -4.87 38.80 -11.97
C GLY A 319 -3.64 39.25 -11.20
N GLU A 320 -2.46 39.10 -11.81
CA GLU A 320 -1.47 40.17 -11.92
C GLU A 320 -0.38 39.72 -12.91
N VAL A 321 -0.11 40.60 -13.87
CA VAL A 321 0.59 40.29 -15.11
C VAL A 321 2.09 40.44 -14.91
N GLU A 322 2.78 39.37 -14.50
CA GLU A 322 4.23 39.26 -14.76
C GLU A 322 4.46 38.40 -16.02
N ILE A 323 4.47 39.07 -17.17
CA ILE A 323 4.84 38.47 -18.46
C ILE A 323 6.27 37.94 -18.35
N GLY A 324 6.41 36.61 -18.31
CA GLY A 324 7.69 35.91 -18.46
C GLY A 324 8.14 35.03 -17.28
N TYR A 325 7.54 35.18 -16.09
CA TYR A 325 7.95 34.42 -14.90
C TYR A 325 6.90 33.46 -14.34
N SER A 326 5.60 33.58 -14.71
CA SER A 326 4.59 32.61 -14.26
C SER A 326 4.91 31.21 -14.78
N ARG A 327 5.21 30.31 -13.85
CA ARG A 327 5.44 28.89 -14.11
C ARG A 327 4.15 28.09 -14.06
N GLN A 328 2.99 28.76 -14.14
CA GLN A 328 1.68 28.14 -13.95
C GLN A 328 1.69 27.38 -12.62
N ARG A 329 2.07 28.12 -11.57
CA ARG A 329 2.05 27.59 -10.22
C ARG A 329 0.60 27.57 -9.79
N VAL A 330 0.14 26.45 -9.27
CA VAL A 330 -1.08 26.46 -8.47
C VAL A 330 -0.75 27.26 -7.21
N PRO A 331 -1.48 28.34 -6.87
CA PRO A 331 -1.27 29.07 -5.62
C PRO A 331 -1.28 28.13 -4.41
N ALA A 332 -0.42 28.37 -3.42
CA ALA A 332 -0.29 27.49 -2.25
C ALA A 332 -1.64 27.29 -1.52
N ILE A 333 -2.44 28.35 -1.40
CA ILE A 333 -3.78 28.31 -0.80
C ILE A 333 -4.69 27.30 -1.53
N ILE A 334 -4.66 27.31 -2.86
CA ILE A 334 -5.46 26.37 -3.67
C ILE A 334 -4.93 24.94 -3.52
N GLN A 335 -3.61 24.74 -3.44
CA GLN A 335 -3.05 23.40 -3.18
C GLN A 335 -3.43 22.86 -1.80
N GLU A 336 -3.50 23.72 -0.79
CA GLU A 336 -3.94 23.35 0.56
C GLU A 336 -5.43 23.05 0.61
N GLU A 337 -6.25 23.81 -0.13
CA GLU A 337 -7.70 23.58 -0.27
C GLU A 337 -8.01 22.26 -0.98
N ILE A 338 -7.33 21.96 -2.10
CA ILE A 338 -7.51 20.69 -2.82
C ILE A 338 -7.04 19.50 -1.96
N GLY A 339 -6.03 19.71 -1.13
CA GLY A 339 -5.45 18.65 -0.31
C GLY A 339 -4.44 17.79 -1.08
N HIS A 340 -4.01 16.70 -0.44
CA HIS A 340 -2.98 15.78 -0.95
C HIS A 340 -3.39 14.30 -0.86
N GLU A 341 -4.65 14.04 -0.52
CA GLU A 341 -5.21 12.73 -0.20
C GLU A 341 -5.29 11.83 -1.44
N ASP A 342 -5.46 12.43 -2.62
CA ASP A 342 -5.50 11.76 -3.91
C ASP A 342 -4.20 11.99 -4.72
N CYS A 343 -3.07 12.22 -4.05
CA CYS A 343 -1.78 12.40 -4.71
C CYS A 343 -0.92 11.13 -4.61
N ASP A 344 -0.48 10.60 -5.75
CA ASP A 344 0.52 9.53 -5.82
C ASP A 344 1.94 10.11 -5.74
N TYR A 345 2.13 11.35 -6.22
CA TYR A 345 3.41 12.03 -6.24
C TYR A 345 3.28 13.48 -5.77
N VAL A 346 4.14 13.89 -4.83
CA VAL A 346 4.13 15.23 -4.23
C VAL A 346 5.48 15.90 -4.41
N SER A 347 5.51 17.09 -4.99
CA SER A 347 6.75 17.86 -5.19
C SER A 347 6.56 19.36 -4.92
N LEU A 348 6.91 19.80 -3.72
CA LEU A 348 6.76 21.19 -3.28
C LEU A 348 8.09 21.88 -2.98
N GLU A 349 8.17 23.19 -3.23
CA GLU A 349 9.28 24.04 -2.77
C GLU A 349 9.08 24.52 -1.32
N GLY A 350 8.58 23.63 -0.46
CA GLY A 350 8.27 23.93 0.94
C GLY A 350 9.46 23.77 1.89
N GLN A 351 9.25 24.19 3.14
CA GLN A 351 10.17 23.90 4.23
C GLN A 351 10.12 22.40 4.58
N TRP A 352 11.22 21.84 5.10
CA TRP A 352 11.26 20.41 5.44
C TRP A 352 10.18 20.03 6.48
N GLN A 353 9.81 20.94 7.38
CA GLN A 353 8.78 20.70 8.39
C GLN A 353 7.39 20.47 7.79
N TRP A 354 7.13 20.96 6.57
CA TRP A 354 5.85 20.75 5.89
C TRP A 354 5.54 19.27 5.71
N TRP A 355 6.56 18.43 5.50
CA TRP A 355 6.41 16.98 5.36
C TRP A 355 5.84 16.29 6.61
N LYS A 356 5.89 16.93 7.79
CA LYS A 356 5.32 16.38 9.03
C LYS A 356 3.84 16.08 8.90
N LYS A 357 3.10 16.74 8.00
CA LYS A 357 1.68 16.45 7.80
C LYS A 357 1.40 15.01 7.39
N PHE A 358 2.35 14.34 6.71
CA PHE A 358 2.19 12.95 6.30
C PHE A 358 2.54 11.95 7.40
N THR A 359 3.09 12.36 8.54
CA THR A 359 3.47 11.40 9.61
C THR A 359 2.25 10.86 10.35
N SER A 360 1.12 11.57 10.31
CA SER A 360 -0.16 11.08 10.85
C SER A 360 -0.94 10.22 9.84
N TRP A 361 -0.48 10.14 8.58
CA TRP A 361 -1.19 9.40 7.54
C TRP A 361 -0.80 7.93 7.58
N LYS A 362 -1.79 7.05 7.41
CA LYS A 362 -1.57 5.59 7.27
C LYS A 362 -1.09 5.24 5.85
N VAL A 363 -0.02 5.90 5.40
CA VAL A 363 0.63 5.71 4.09
C VAL A 363 2.14 5.66 4.29
N ARG A 364 2.85 5.01 3.36
CA ARG A 364 4.33 5.11 3.32
C ARG A 364 4.73 6.28 2.45
N VAL A 365 5.71 7.05 2.89
CA VAL A 365 6.29 8.13 2.08
C VAL A 365 7.67 7.71 1.61
N GLU A 366 7.84 7.49 0.30
CA GLU A 366 9.16 7.33 -0.29
C GLU A 366 9.65 8.71 -0.73
N LEU A 367 10.54 9.32 0.07
CA LEU A 367 10.96 10.71 -0.10
C LEU A 367 12.24 10.78 -0.95
N HIS A 368 12.13 11.35 -2.15
CA HIS A 368 13.20 11.42 -3.12
C HIS A 368 13.92 12.76 -3.05
N VAL A 369 15.21 12.71 -2.71
CA VAL A 369 16.07 13.88 -2.60
C VAL A 369 16.95 13.98 -3.86
N PRO A 370 16.78 15.02 -4.69
CA PRO A 370 17.60 15.23 -5.87
C PRO A 370 19.00 15.69 -5.44
N CYS A 371 20.03 14.88 -5.69
CA CYS A 371 21.41 15.18 -5.32
C CYS A 371 22.22 15.75 -6.49
N ARG A 372 23.03 16.78 -6.20
CA ARG A 372 23.90 17.46 -7.17
C ARG A 372 25.30 17.61 -6.59
N GLU A 373 26.31 17.59 -7.45
CA GLU A 373 27.70 17.85 -7.05
C GLU A 373 27.80 19.22 -6.34
N PRO A 374 28.37 19.30 -5.12
CA PRO A 374 28.29 20.49 -4.28
C PRO A 374 28.78 21.78 -4.92
N VAL A 375 29.94 21.76 -5.59
CA VAL A 375 30.54 22.98 -6.19
C VAL A 375 29.72 23.44 -7.40
N ASP A 376 29.33 22.52 -8.29
CA ASP A 376 28.48 22.81 -9.43
C ASP A 376 27.10 23.33 -9.00
N HIS A 377 26.56 22.80 -7.91
CA HIS A 377 25.31 23.27 -7.30
C HIS A 377 25.45 24.69 -6.74
N LEU A 378 26.47 24.95 -5.93
CA LEU A 378 26.78 26.28 -5.38
C LEU A 378 26.88 27.34 -6.49
N LEU A 379 27.70 27.08 -7.51
CA LEU A 379 27.89 27.99 -8.65
C LEU A 379 26.59 28.19 -9.45
N SER A 380 25.74 27.16 -9.52
CA SER A 380 24.41 27.29 -10.12
C SER A 380 23.46 28.18 -9.31
N GLN A 381 23.64 28.26 -7.99
CA GLN A 381 22.89 29.16 -7.12
C GLN A 381 23.47 30.58 -7.15
N CYS A 382 24.79 30.75 -7.22
CA CYS A 382 25.42 32.06 -7.48
C CYS A 382 24.89 32.68 -8.78
N ASN A 383 24.90 31.91 -9.87
CA ASN A 383 24.42 32.36 -11.18
C ASN A 383 22.93 32.72 -11.18
N TYR A 384 22.11 32.03 -10.37
CA TYR A 384 20.72 32.41 -10.17
C TYR A 384 20.57 33.78 -9.52
N LYS A 385 21.41 34.07 -8.52
CA LYS A 385 21.50 35.37 -7.84
C LYS A 385 22.26 36.43 -8.66
N SER A 386 22.63 36.13 -9.91
CA SER A 386 23.48 36.99 -10.75
C SER A 386 24.80 37.39 -10.09
N ARG A 387 25.38 36.48 -9.29
CA ARG A 387 26.66 36.68 -8.58
C ARG A 387 27.78 35.85 -9.21
N ILE A 388 28.98 36.41 -9.22
CA ILE A 388 30.23 35.72 -9.56
C ILE A 388 30.91 35.38 -8.23
N PHE A 389 31.21 34.11 -8.01
CA PHE A 389 31.88 33.64 -6.79
C PHE A 389 33.33 34.12 -6.77
N ASN A 390 33.76 34.77 -5.69
CA ASN A 390 35.13 35.27 -5.54
C ASN A 390 36.04 34.30 -4.76
N CYS A 391 36.91 33.57 -5.47
CA CYS A 391 37.82 32.61 -4.83
C CYS A 391 38.96 33.22 -4.01
N ASN A 392 39.20 34.53 -4.12
CA ASN A 392 40.23 35.24 -3.37
C ASN A 392 39.66 36.00 -2.16
N GLY A 393 38.33 35.98 -1.98
CA GLY A 393 37.65 36.64 -0.87
C GLY A 393 37.46 35.72 0.34
N ASN A 394 36.58 36.14 1.25
CA ASN A 394 36.13 35.29 2.36
C ASN A 394 35.20 34.19 1.82
N LEU A 395 35.75 32.97 1.67
CA LEU A 395 35.05 31.84 1.07
C LEU A 395 33.75 31.49 1.82
N GLU A 396 33.71 31.61 3.15
CA GLU A 396 32.51 31.30 3.93
C GLU A 396 31.38 32.29 3.63
N GLU A 397 31.71 33.57 3.54
CA GLU A 397 30.77 34.62 3.18
C GLU A 397 30.27 34.45 1.75
N GLU A 398 31.16 34.14 0.81
CA GLU A 398 30.82 33.83 -0.59
C GLU A 398 29.86 32.63 -0.71
N ILE A 399 30.09 31.57 0.06
CA ILE A 399 29.18 30.41 0.12
C ILE A 399 27.80 30.86 0.59
N ARG A 400 27.73 31.56 1.72
CA ARG A 400 26.46 32.07 2.31
C ARG A 400 25.71 32.97 1.33
N ASN A 401 26.46 33.81 0.63
CA ASN A 401 25.97 34.75 -0.36
C ASN A 401 25.33 34.06 -1.57
N CYS A 402 25.83 32.89 -1.96
CA CYS A 402 25.30 32.12 -3.09
C CYS A 402 24.15 31.18 -2.71
N LEU A 403 24.22 30.51 -1.56
CA LEU A 403 23.23 29.51 -1.16
C LEU A 403 21.83 30.12 -0.93
N THR A 404 20.80 29.37 -1.29
CA THR A 404 19.39 29.76 -1.23
C THR A 404 18.56 28.58 -0.75
N GLY A 405 18.01 28.69 0.47
CA GLY A 405 16.99 27.76 0.97
C GLY A 405 17.43 26.31 1.15
N LEU A 406 18.74 26.00 1.22
CA LEU A 406 19.18 24.61 1.42
C LEU A 406 18.76 24.06 2.79
N SER A 407 19.08 24.78 3.87
CA SER A 407 18.73 24.41 5.24
C SER A 407 17.23 24.50 5.55
N VAL A 408 16.50 25.25 4.73
CA VAL A 408 15.06 25.43 4.88
C VAL A 408 14.29 24.27 4.24
N ARG A 409 14.72 23.81 3.06
CA ARG A 409 13.99 22.79 2.28
C ARG A 409 14.34 21.35 2.67
N PHE A 410 15.53 21.11 3.19
CA PHE A 410 15.97 19.79 3.66
C PHE A 410 16.65 19.88 5.02
N ASN A 411 16.37 18.91 5.87
CA ASN A 411 17.02 18.67 7.14
C ASN A 411 17.13 17.17 7.36
N LYS A 412 18.22 16.70 8.01
CA LYS A 412 18.40 15.27 8.29
C LYS A 412 17.32 14.67 9.17
N ALA A 413 16.55 15.46 9.90
CA ALA A 413 15.35 15.01 10.61
C ALA A 413 14.39 14.22 9.68
N LEU A 414 14.29 14.58 8.39
CA LEU A 414 13.45 13.87 7.41
C LEU A 414 13.84 12.40 7.19
N VAL A 415 15.06 12.01 7.59
CA VAL A 415 15.56 10.64 7.44
C VAL A 415 15.63 9.89 8.77
N GLN A 416 15.24 10.54 9.88
CA GLN A 416 15.22 9.96 11.21
C GLN A 416 13.86 9.29 11.46
N SER A 417 13.88 7.97 11.64
CA SER A 417 12.65 7.18 11.85
C SER A 417 11.89 7.58 13.12
N GLN A 418 12.54 8.16 14.14
CA GLN A 418 11.85 8.62 15.34
C GLN A 418 10.93 9.82 15.06
N LEU A 419 11.29 10.68 14.10
CA LEU A 419 10.52 11.88 13.77
C LEU A 419 9.59 11.67 12.57
N PHE A 420 9.96 10.76 11.66
CA PHE A 420 9.20 10.44 10.46
C PHE A 420 9.12 8.91 10.28
N PRO A 421 8.32 8.22 11.11
CA PRO A 421 8.32 6.75 11.20
C PRO A 421 7.85 6.05 9.92
N ASN A 422 7.06 6.73 9.08
CA ASN A 422 6.56 6.20 7.82
C ASN A 422 7.36 6.67 6.59
N PHE A 423 8.51 7.31 6.79
CA PHE A 423 9.33 7.84 5.69
C PHE A 423 10.48 6.91 5.34
N ASN A 424 10.73 6.77 4.04
CA ASN A 424 11.91 6.13 3.49
C ASN A 424 12.58 7.10 2.53
N ALA A 425 13.67 7.74 2.97
CA ALA A 425 14.38 8.70 2.15
C ALA A 425 15.34 8.01 1.18
N ARG A 426 15.26 8.41 -0.08
CA ARG A 426 16.10 7.95 -1.20
C ARG A 426 16.66 9.14 -1.95
N CYS A 427 17.62 8.90 -2.82
CA CYS A 427 18.21 9.97 -3.63
C CYS A 427 18.43 9.54 -5.08
N PHE A 428 18.68 10.52 -5.93
CA PHE A 428 19.13 10.29 -7.29
C PHE A 428 20.06 11.41 -7.75
N ASN A 429 20.90 11.13 -8.74
CA ASN A 429 21.76 12.15 -9.33
C ASN A 429 20.96 13.02 -10.30
N THR A 430 20.95 14.33 -10.07
CA THR A 430 20.22 15.31 -10.90
C THR A 430 20.69 15.38 -12.35
N SER A 431 21.93 14.98 -12.65
CA SER A 431 22.38 14.83 -14.04
C SER A 431 21.59 13.75 -14.81
N ARG A 432 20.97 12.82 -14.08
CA ARG A 432 20.16 11.71 -14.59
C ARG A 432 18.66 11.93 -14.36
N SER A 433 18.21 13.20 -14.45
CA SER A 433 16.81 13.56 -14.21
C SER A 433 15.84 12.91 -15.23
N LYS A 434 16.30 12.54 -16.42
CA LYS A 434 15.45 11.85 -17.42
C LYS A 434 15.18 10.42 -17.00
N GLU A 435 16.22 9.69 -16.60
CA GLU A 435 16.13 8.33 -16.08
C GLU A 435 15.30 8.29 -14.79
N TYR A 436 15.37 9.33 -13.96
CA TYR A 436 14.48 9.48 -12.82
C TYR A 436 13.00 9.64 -13.22
N VAL A 437 12.70 10.42 -14.26
CA VAL A 437 11.33 10.56 -14.78
C VAL A 437 10.81 9.21 -15.32
N GLU A 438 11.65 8.46 -16.03
CA GLU A 438 11.32 7.10 -16.51
C GLU A 438 11.09 6.13 -15.35
N TYR A 439 11.96 6.16 -14.33
CA TYR A 439 11.82 5.39 -13.09
C TYR A 439 10.47 5.66 -12.42
N MET A 440 10.08 6.93 -12.30
CA MET A 440 8.78 7.29 -11.74
C MET A 440 7.62 6.91 -12.65
N GLY A 441 7.82 6.93 -13.96
CA GLY A 441 6.81 6.57 -14.94
C GLY A 441 6.34 5.12 -14.88
N GLN A 442 7.15 4.23 -14.30
CA GLN A 442 6.76 2.83 -14.03
C GLN A 442 5.87 2.67 -12.79
N ARG A 443 5.78 3.71 -11.97
CA ARG A 443 5.09 3.70 -10.66
C ARG A 443 3.81 4.53 -10.66
N LEU A 444 3.76 5.55 -11.50
CA LEU A 444 2.64 6.46 -11.59
C LEU A 444 1.67 6.06 -12.71
N GLN A 445 0.39 6.31 -12.50
CA GLN A 445 -0.63 6.05 -13.51
C GLN A 445 -0.46 7.02 -14.70
N PRO A 446 -0.29 6.53 -15.94
CA PRO A 446 -0.17 7.39 -17.11
C PRO A 446 -1.49 8.10 -17.41
N LYS A 447 -1.40 9.34 -17.88
CA LYS A 447 -2.52 10.10 -18.42
C LYS A 447 -3.02 9.54 -19.73
N ARG A 448 -4.30 9.78 -20.01
CA ARG A 448 -4.88 9.53 -21.35
C ARG A 448 -4.18 10.35 -22.44
N PHE A 449 -3.80 11.59 -22.13
CA PHE A 449 -3.09 12.47 -23.06
C PHE A 449 -1.72 12.84 -22.51
N GLN A 450 -0.69 12.42 -23.23
CA GLN A 450 0.71 12.69 -22.90
C GLN A 450 1.29 13.73 -23.85
N SER A 451 2.28 14.49 -23.38
CA SER A 451 2.98 15.48 -24.19
C SER A 451 4.42 15.66 -23.72
N LYS A 452 5.28 16.10 -24.63
CA LYS A 452 6.62 16.56 -24.26
C LYS A 452 6.50 17.81 -23.37
N TYR A 453 7.31 17.88 -22.32
CA TYR A 453 7.38 19.06 -21.48
C TYR A 453 8.15 20.19 -22.20
N ALA A 454 7.60 21.41 -22.21
CA ALA A 454 8.28 22.58 -22.73
C ALA A 454 9.25 23.14 -21.68
N TYR A 455 10.55 22.85 -21.84
CA TYR A 455 11.57 23.27 -20.89
C TYR A 455 11.65 24.79 -20.74
N ARG A 456 11.63 25.26 -19.48
CA ARG A 456 11.72 26.68 -19.12
C ARG A 456 13.04 26.93 -18.38
N PRO A 457 14.07 27.52 -19.03
CA PRO A 457 15.33 27.82 -18.36
C PRO A 457 15.08 28.83 -17.24
N THR A 458 15.60 28.53 -16.05
CA THR A 458 15.38 29.38 -14.85
C THR A 458 16.55 30.30 -14.56
N ASN A 459 17.61 30.22 -15.38
CA ASN A 459 18.90 30.83 -15.19
C ASN A 459 19.47 31.26 -16.54
N LYS A 460 20.31 32.30 -16.53
CA LYS A 460 21.22 32.57 -17.66
C LYS A 460 22.20 31.41 -17.82
N PRO A 461 22.68 31.11 -19.05
CA PRO A 461 23.71 30.10 -19.26
C PRO A 461 24.97 30.42 -18.43
N ARG A 462 25.50 29.41 -17.72
CA ARG A 462 26.74 29.55 -16.94
C ARG A 462 27.95 29.60 -17.87
N LYS A 463 28.87 30.53 -17.59
CA LYS A 463 30.18 30.60 -18.27
C LYS A 463 31.20 29.76 -17.50
N LYS A 464 31.08 28.43 -17.54
CA LYS A 464 31.90 27.50 -16.74
C LYS A 464 33.40 27.80 -16.80
N ARG A 465 33.95 28.13 -17.97
CA ARG A 465 35.37 28.47 -18.16
C ARG A 465 35.85 29.68 -17.34
N ARG A 466 34.95 30.52 -16.82
CA ARG A 466 35.27 31.71 -16.02
C ARG A 466 34.99 31.51 -14.52
N GLU A 467 34.56 30.32 -14.11
CA GLU A 467 34.26 30.04 -12.71
C GLU A 467 35.54 29.64 -11.98
N CYS A 468 36.00 30.49 -11.06
CA CYS A 468 37.33 30.34 -10.44
C CYS A 468 37.51 29.04 -9.64
N LEU A 469 36.43 28.47 -9.09
CA LEU A 469 36.48 27.18 -8.37
C LEU A 469 36.81 25.99 -9.28
N LEU A 470 36.71 26.14 -10.60
CA LEU A 470 37.11 25.09 -11.54
C LEU A 470 38.62 25.11 -11.83
N SER A 471 39.30 26.24 -11.62
CA SER A 471 40.74 26.40 -11.86
C SER A 471 41.57 26.49 -10.58
N ASN A 472 40.98 26.90 -9.46
CA ASN A 472 41.66 27.03 -8.16
C ASN A 472 41.32 25.84 -7.25
N THR A 473 42.18 24.80 -7.29
CA THR A 473 42.00 23.55 -6.52
C THR A 473 41.96 23.79 -5.02
N THR A 474 42.80 24.68 -4.49
CA THR A 474 42.85 24.97 -3.05
C THR A 474 41.54 25.58 -2.55
N ALA A 475 41.05 26.62 -3.25
CA ALA A 475 39.76 27.23 -2.91
C ALA A 475 38.61 26.23 -3.04
N ARG A 476 38.64 25.38 -4.08
CA ARG A 476 37.65 24.32 -4.28
C ARG A 476 37.58 23.35 -3.10
N LEU A 477 38.71 22.83 -2.63
CA LEU A 477 38.75 21.88 -1.51
C LEU A 477 38.23 22.52 -0.22
N LEU A 478 38.58 23.78 0.05
CA LEU A 478 38.06 24.52 1.19
C LEU A 478 36.54 24.72 1.09
N VAL A 479 36.02 25.05 -0.09
CA VAL A 479 34.58 25.17 -0.32
C VAL A 479 33.87 23.83 -0.14
N GLU A 480 34.40 22.75 -0.72
CA GLU A 480 33.84 21.39 -0.56
C GLU A 480 33.77 20.99 0.92
N ALA A 481 34.81 21.26 1.69
CA ALA A 481 34.84 20.99 3.14
C ALA A 481 33.79 21.79 3.92
N GLN A 482 33.51 23.04 3.53
CA GLN A 482 32.45 23.83 4.16
C GLN A 482 31.05 23.37 3.75
N LEU A 483 30.85 23.03 2.47
CA LEU A 483 29.58 22.52 1.96
C LEU A 483 29.22 21.16 2.59
N ALA A 484 30.20 20.30 2.86
CA ALA A 484 29.99 19.01 3.53
C ALA A 484 29.35 19.13 4.93
N LYS A 485 29.45 20.29 5.60
CA LYS A 485 28.80 20.55 6.90
C LYS A 485 27.29 20.79 6.78
N ILE A 486 26.76 20.98 5.58
CA ILE A 486 25.34 21.23 5.35
C ILE A 486 24.62 19.90 5.18
N ASP A 487 23.58 19.68 5.98
CA ASP A 487 22.76 18.45 6.03
C ASP A 487 22.45 17.82 4.67
N TYR A 488 22.03 18.64 3.70
CA TYR A 488 21.70 18.19 2.35
C TYR A 488 22.90 17.55 1.63
N TYR A 489 24.08 18.18 1.67
CA TYR A 489 25.25 17.66 0.99
C TYR A 489 25.83 16.45 1.70
N ASP A 490 25.81 16.44 3.03
CA ASP A 490 26.22 15.28 3.82
C ASP A 490 25.34 14.06 3.50
N PHE A 491 24.01 14.22 3.54
CA PHE A 491 23.07 13.18 3.15
C PHE A 491 23.32 12.68 1.71
N CYS A 492 23.47 13.59 0.76
CA CYS A 492 23.68 13.24 -0.64
C CYS A 492 24.98 12.46 -0.87
N SER A 493 26.05 12.79 -0.14
CA SER A 493 27.35 12.13 -0.28
C SER A 493 27.30 10.65 0.12
N GLY A 494 26.58 10.33 1.20
CA GLY A 494 26.34 8.96 1.65
C GLY A 494 25.32 8.23 0.78
N CYS A 495 24.18 8.88 0.50
CA CYS A 495 23.08 8.24 -0.20
C CYS A 495 23.43 7.87 -1.66
N LEU A 496 24.16 8.72 -2.40
CA LEU A 496 24.52 8.42 -3.79
C LEU A 496 25.42 7.17 -3.94
N ARG A 497 26.07 6.73 -2.86
CA ARG A 497 26.97 5.56 -2.82
C ARG A 497 26.32 4.33 -2.17
N SER A 498 25.05 4.42 -1.79
CA SER A 498 24.35 3.36 -1.06
C SER A 498 23.20 2.78 -1.88
N LYS A 499 22.56 1.74 -1.34
CA LYS A 499 21.33 1.14 -1.91
C LYS A 499 20.13 2.09 -1.96
N GLN A 500 20.24 3.27 -1.32
CA GLN A 500 19.22 4.32 -1.34
C GLN A 500 19.30 5.20 -2.59
N ASN A 501 20.34 5.06 -3.42
CA ASN A 501 20.37 5.68 -4.73
C ASN A 501 19.45 4.94 -5.71
N LEU A 502 18.39 5.62 -6.14
CA LEU A 502 17.34 5.10 -7.00
C LEU A 502 17.85 4.58 -8.36
N LEU A 503 18.98 5.08 -8.82
CA LEU A 503 19.49 4.84 -10.18
C LEU A 503 20.78 4.00 -10.21
N LEU A 504 21.18 3.37 -9.11
CA LEU A 504 22.27 2.38 -9.08
C LEU A 504 21.79 0.94 -9.32
N SER A 505 20.50 0.69 -9.11
CA SER A 505 19.88 -0.65 -9.13
C SER A 505 19.24 -1.03 -10.47
N VAL A 506 19.55 -0.30 -11.54
CA VAL A 506 19.20 -0.62 -12.93
C VAL A 506 20.51 -0.69 -13.68
#